data_AF-A0A0P0GSC1-F1
#
_entry.id   AF-A0A0P0GSC1-F1
#
_cell.length_a   1.000
_cell.length_b   1.000
_cell.length_c   1.000
_cell.angle_alpha   90.00
_cell.angle_beta   90.00
_cell.angle_gamma   90.00
#
_symmetry.space_group_name_H-M   'P 1'
#
loop_
_entity.id
_entity.type
_entity.pdbx_description
1 polymer ?
#
loop_
_entity_poly.entity_id
_entity_poly.type
_entity_poly.pdbx_seq_one_letter_code
_entity_poly.pdbx_strand_id
1 'polypeptide(L)' 'MNDLLQMGIFGLLSKASQEVTDEEMQDSYGEFVEQIKTVSNKNDYLTTYRILVATRIEIASLETAPLYGQGEKCA' A
#
# COMPACT_ATOMS: atom_id res chain seq x y z
N MET A 1 -1.04 -11.68 10.38
CA MET A 1 -0.06 -11.00 9.51
C MET A 1 0.33 -11.88 8.33
N ASN A 2 0.69 -13.15 8.54
CA ASN A 2 1.05 -14.06 7.44
C ASN A 2 -0.08 -14.25 6.41
N ASP A 3 -1.31 -14.42 6.88
CA ASP A 3 -2.49 -14.58 6.01
C ASP A 3 -2.79 -13.33 5.16
N LEU A 4 -2.39 -12.14 5.65
CA LEU A 4 -2.57 -10.88 4.94
C LEU A 4 -1.56 -10.74 3.78
N LEU A 5 -0.33 -11.21 3.99
CA LEU A 5 0.74 -11.18 2.99
C LEU A 5 0.53 -12.21 1.87
N GLN A 6 -0.33 -13.20 2.08
CA GLN A 6 -0.70 -14.19 1.07
C GLN A 6 -1.84 -13.74 0.14
N MET A 7 -2.38 -12.54 0.34
CA MET A 7 -3.49 -12.02 -0.48
C MET A 7 -3.06 -11.66 -1.90
N GLY A 8 -4.00 -11.76 -2.84
CA GLY A 8 -3.78 -11.56 -4.28
C GLY A 8 -3.07 -10.24 -4.61
N ILE A 9 -3.40 -9.16 -3.89
CA ILE A 9 -2.79 -7.84 -4.10
C ILE A 9 -1.27 -7.83 -3.93
N PHE A 10 -0.70 -8.60 -2.99
CA PHE A 10 0.74 -8.68 -2.83
C PHE A 10 1.38 -9.53 -3.94
N GLY A 11 0.65 -10.51 -4.47
CA GLY A 11 1.02 -11.24 -5.67
C GLY A 11 1.10 -10.34 -6.90
N LEU A 12 0.13 -9.43 -7.07
CA LEU A 12 0.13 -8.44 -8.15
C LEU A 12 1.28 -7.43 -8.00
N LEU A 13 1.48 -6.90 -6.79
CA LEU A 13 2.52 -5.89 -6.53
C LEU A 13 3.96 -6.44 -6.54
N SER A 14 4.16 -7.73 -6.28
CA SER A 14 5.49 -8.35 -6.22
C SER A 14 6.08 -8.70 -7.58
N LYS A 15 5.26 -8.78 -8.62
CA LYS A 15 5.71 -9.11 -9.98
C LYS A 15 6.07 -7.84 -10.74
N ALA A 16 7.35 -7.50 -10.78
CA ALA A 16 7.85 -6.47 -11.68
C ALA A 16 7.50 -6.84 -13.13
N SER A 17 6.77 -5.96 -13.83
CA SER A 17 6.42 -6.06 -15.25
C SER A 17 5.27 -7.01 -15.65
N GLN A 18 4.45 -7.48 -14.71
CA GLN A 18 3.16 -8.11 -15.07
C GLN A 18 2.19 -7.02 -15.54
N GLU A 19 1.62 -7.16 -16.75
CA GLU A 19 0.47 -6.36 -17.16
C GLU A 19 -0.73 -6.80 -16.31
N VAL A 20 -1.19 -5.90 -15.45
CA VAL A 20 -2.33 -6.10 -14.55
C VAL A 20 -3.41 -5.15 -14.99
N THR A 21 -4.62 -5.65 -15.20
CA THR A 21 -5.75 -4.81 -15.57
C THR A 21 -6.26 -4.01 -14.36
N ASP A 22 -6.89 -2.87 -14.61
CA ASP A 22 -7.51 -2.06 -13.55
C ASP A 22 -8.57 -2.85 -12.76
N GLU A 23 -9.27 -3.77 -13.44
CA GLU A 23 -10.29 -4.65 -12.84
C GLU A 23 -9.65 -5.66 -11.88
N GLU A 24 -8.61 -6.38 -12.30
CA GLU A 24 -7.87 -7.32 -11.42
C GLU A 24 -7.28 -6.61 -10.20
N MET A 25 -6.81 -5.38 -10.38
CA MET A 25 -6.26 -4.56 -9.30
C MET A 25 -7.36 -4.09 -8.34
N GLN A 26 -8.52 -3.66 -8.85
CA GLN A 26 -9.66 -3.24 -8.04
C GLN A 26 -10.23 -4.41 -7.23
N ASP A 27 -10.42 -5.56 -7.86
CA ASP A 27 -10.96 -6.76 -7.21
C ASP A 27 -10.05 -7.22 -6.07
N SER A 28 -8.74 -7.33 -6.34
CA SER A 28 -7.73 -7.72 -5.34
C SER A 28 -7.63 -6.72 -4.19
N TYR A 29 -7.80 -5.42 -4.47
CA TYR A 29 -7.84 -4.38 -3.44
C TYR A 29 -9.11 -4.45 -2.59
N GLY A 30 -10.26 -4.71 -3.21
CA GLY A 30 -11.54 -4.90 -2.51
C GLY A 30 -11.48 -6.03 -1.49
N GLU A 31 -10.99 -7.20 -1.93
CA GLU A 31 -10.79 -8.36 -1.06
C GLU A 31 -9.84 -8.05 0.10
N PHE A 32 -8.73 -7.37 -0.17
CA PHE A 32 -7.77 -6.94 0.85
C PHE A 32 -8.42 -6.05 1.92
N VAL A 33 -9.26 -5.10 1.52
CA VAL A 33 -9.97 -4.23 2.45
C VAL A 33 -10.98 -5.00 3.30
N GLU A 34 -11.70 -5.98 2.73
CA GLU A 34 -12.61 -6.83 3.51
C GLU A 34 -11.87 -7.72 4.51
N GLN A 35 -10.74 -8.29 4.12
CA GLN A 35 -9.92 -9.09 5.02
C GLN A 35 -9.34 -8.23 6.15
N ILE A 36 -8.86 -7.02 5.85
CA ILE A 36 -8.44 -6.01 6.84
C ILE A 36 -9.56 -5.78 7.84
N LYS A 37 -10.80 -5.51 7.39
CA LYS A 37 -11.96 -5.29 8.27
C LYS A 37 -12.29 -6.50 9.14
N THR A 38 -12.10 -7.70 8.60
CA THR A 38 -12.39 -8.97 9.29
C THR A 38 -11.36 -9.28 10.37
N VAL A 39 -10.06 -9.11 10.08
CA VAL A 39 -8.99 -9.32 11.08
C VAL A 39 -8.93 -8.20 12.11
N SER A 40 -9.42 -7.00 11.77
CA SER A 40 -9.55 -5.87 12.68
C SER A 40 -10.84 -5.92 13.50
N ASN A 41 -11.03 -6.98 14.29
CA ASN A 41 -12.03 -6.96 15.36
C ASN A 41 -11.67 -5.85 16.38
N LYS A 42 -12.68 -5.28 17.06
CA LYS A 42 -12.77 -3.97 17.77
C LYS A 42 -11.54 -3.40 18.50
N ASN A 43 -10.54 -4.19 18.90
CA ASN A 43 -9.30 -3.70 19.51
C ASN A 43 -8.21 -3.32 18.49
N ASP A 44 -8.19 -3.97 17.32
CA ASP A 44 -7.12 -3.79 16.32
C ASP A 44 -7.50 -2.88 15.16
N TYR A 45 -8.77 -2.44 15.06
CA TYR A 45 -9.19 -1.46 14.06
C TYR A 45 -8.43 -0.13 14.20
N LEU A 46 -8.26 0.37 15.42
CA LEU A 46 -7.54 1.62 15.65
C LEU A 46 -6.06 1.50 15.23
N THR A 47 -5.46 0.34 15.50
CA THR A 47 -4.07 0.03 15.12
C THR A 47 -3.93 -0.08 13.61
N THR A 48 -4.80 -0.84 12.95
CA THR A 48 -4.79 -1.00 11.49
C THR A 48 -5.08 0.32 10.78
N TYR A 49 -6.04 1.11 11.27
CA TYR A 49 -6.34 2.44 10.75
C TYR A 49 -5.14 3.39 10.88
N ARG A 50 -4.46 3.39 12.04
CA ARG A 50 -3.25 4.20 12.25
C ARG A 50 -2.13 3.82 11.30
N ILE A 51 -1.90 2.52 11.08
CA ILE A 51 -0.89 2.03 10.13
C ILE A 51 -1.23 2.50 8.72
N LEU A 52 -2.46 2.31 8.26
CA LEU A 52 -2.90 2.72 6.93
C LEU A 52 -2.79 4.24 6.71
N VAL A 53 -3.16 5.04 7.72
CA VAL A 53 -3.03 6.50 7.66
C VAL A 53 -1.56 6.92 7.61
N ALA A 54 -0.68 6.29 8.41
CA ALA A 54 0.76 6.57 8.37
C ALA A 54 1.35 6.24 7.00
N THR A 55 1.03 5.07 6.43
CA THR A 55 1.46 4.67 5.08
C THR A 55 1.00 5.66 4.02
N ARG A 56 -0.25 6.15 4.09
CA ARG A 56 -0.75 7.17 3.15
C ARG A 56 0.03 8.48 3.25
N ILE A 57 0.37 8.92 4.45
CA ILE A 57 1.18 10.14 4.68
C ILE A 57 2.59 9.95 4.12
N GLU A 58 3.21 8.80 4.35
CA GLU A 58 4.55 8.51 3.84
C GLU A 58 4.57 8.48 2.30
N ILE A 59 3.59 7.85 1.66
CA ILE A 59 3.47 7.84 0.19
C ILE A 59 3.27 9.26 -0.35
N ALA A 60 2.36 10.04 0.24
CA ALA A 60 2.16 11.44 -0.16
C ALA A 60 3.42 12.28 0.07
N SER A 61 4.22 11.98 1.11
CA SER A 61 5.51 12.61 1.35
C SER A 61 6.53 12.24 0.28
N LEU A 62 6.49 11.03 -0.27
CA LEU A 62 7.36 10.62 -1.37
C LEU A 62 6.94 11.26 -2.71
N GLU A 63 5.64 11.46 -2.92
CA GLU A 63 5.12 12.18 -4.09
C GLU A 63 5.43 13.69 -4.04
N THR A 64 5.45 14.27 -2.84
CA THR A 64 5.71 15.70 -2.63
C THR A 64 7.19 16.02 -2.41
N ALA A 65 8.00 15.04 -1.99
CA ALA A 65 9.44 15.17 -2.00
C ALA A 65 9.91 15.24 -3.47
N PRO A 66 10.75 16.21 -3.84
CA PRO A 66 11.35 16.19 -5.16
C PRO A 66 12.16 14.90 -5.29
N LEU A 67 11.71 13.98 -6.15
CA LEU A 67 12.38 12.71 -6.47
C LEU A 67 13.74 12.89 -7.18
N TYR A 68 14.26 14.11 -7.18
CA TYR A 68 15.50 14.46 -7.83
C TYR A 68 16.29 15.36 -6.91
N GLY A 69 17.50 14.92 -6.57
CA GLY A 69 18.48 15.76 -5.92
C GLY A 69 18.50 17.10 -6.62
N GLN A 70 18.18 18.15 -5.86
CA GLN A 70 18.47 19.50 -6.25
C GLN A 70 19.99 19.57 -6.32
N GLY A 71 20.52 19.23 -7.49
CA GLY A 71 21.92 19.32 -7.82
C GLY A 71 22.31 20.77 -7.67
N GLU A 72 22.72 21.14 -6.46
CA GLU A 72 23.59 22.27 -6.24
C GLU A 72 24.74 22.06 -7.22
N LYS A 73 24.78 22.92 -8.24
CA LYS A 73 25.98 23.06 -9.06
C LYS A 73 27.09 23.41 -8.05
N CYS A 74 28.01 22.48 -7.85
CA CYS A 74 29.25 22.76 -7.15
C CYS A 74 29.89 24.01 -7.77
N ALA A 75 30.43 24.87 -6.91
CA ALA A 75 31.05 26.15 -7.26
C ALA A 75 32.13 26.03 -8.34
#